data_AF-A0A257MJG7-F1
#
_entry.id   AF-A0A257MJG7-F1
#
_cell.length_a   1.000
_cell.length_b   1.000
_cell.length_c   1.000
_cell.angle_alpha   90.00
_cell.angle_beta   90.00
_cell.angle_gamma   90.00
#
_symmetry.space_group_name_H-M   'P 1'
#
loop_
_entity.id
_entity.type
_entity.pdbx_description
1 polymer ?
#
loop_
_entity_poly.entity_id
_entity_poly.type
_entity_poly.pdbx_seq_one_letter_code
_entity_poly.pdbx_strand_id
1 'polypeptide(L)'
;MHKQIEDALKNLNSSPPQKQEQIKAILFRYAKGEIGLDQAHYELLDHELIPMPQRCAVFAKVPLSEEDESRLKEKIRAQIS
;
A
#
# COMPACT_ATOMS: atom_id res chain seq x y z
N MET A 1 2.16 -5.56 7.20
CA MET A 1 2.40 -4.58 6.11
C MET A 1 1.66 -4.97 4.83
N HIS A 2 1.93 -6.13 4.19
CA HIS A 2 1.25 -6.58 2.96
C HIS A 2 -0.29 -6.50 2.99
N LYS A 3 -0.92 -7.10 4.01
CA LYS A 3 -2.38 -7.07 4.17
C LYS A 3 -2.96 -5.67 4.21
N GLN A 4 -2.25 -4.68 4.75
CA GLN A 4 -2.76 -3.31 4.85
C GLN A 4 -2.77 -2.62 3.48
N ILE A 5 -1.78 -2.90 2.62
CA ILE A 5 -1.76 -2.38 1.25
C ILE A 5 -2.82 -3.08 0.38
N GLU A 6 -2.98 -4.39 0.51
CA GLU A 6 -4.08 -5.10 -0.16
C GLU A 6 -5.45 -4.63 0.32
N ASP A 7 -5.60 -4.37 1.62
CA ASP A 7 -6.84 -3.84 2.19
C ASP A 7 -7.10 -2.40 1.72
N ALA A 8 -6.07 -1.56 1.63
CA ALA A 8 -6.15 -0.22 1.03
C ALA A 8 -6.58 -0.27 -0.44
N LEU A 9 -6.08 -1.25 -1.21
CA LEU A 9 -6.48 -1.48 -2.60
C LEU A 9 -7.93 -1.96 -2.72
N LYS A 10 -8.40 -2.81 -1.81
CA LYS A 10 -9.79 -3.27 -1.79
C LYS A 10 -10.75 -2.17 -1.36
N ASN A 11 -10.37 -1.42 -0.33
CA ASN A 11 -11.14 -0.30 0.21
C ASN A 11 -10.94 1.00 -0.57
N LEU A 12 -10.09 0.99 -1.61
CA LEU A 12 -9.89 2.10 -2.52
C LEU A 12 -11.24 2.58 -3.06
N ASN A 13 -12.05 1.67 -3.63
CA ASN A 13 -13.37 1.99 -4.20
C ASN A 13 -14.40 2.48 -3.16
N SER A 14 -14.20 2.17 -1.88
CA SER A 14 -15.04 2.65 -0.77
C SER A 14 -14.53 3.95 -0.14
N SER A 15 -13.29 4.36 -0.46
CA SER A 15 -12.67 5.56 0.07
C SER A 15 -13.08 6.80 -0.74
N PRO A 16 -13.13 7.99 -0.12
CA PRO A 16 -13.45 9.22 -0.83
C PRO A 16 -12.42 9.50 -1.95
N PRO A 17 -12.83 10.14 -3.06
CA PRO A 17 -12.01 10.31 -4.26
C PRO A 17 -10.66 10.99 -3.98
N GLN A 18 -10.64 11.95 -3.05
CA GLN A 18 -9.42 12.64 -2.62
C GLN A 18 -8.40 11.69 -1.96
N LYS A 19 -8.88 10.71 -1.19
CA LYS A 19 -8.04 9.65 -0.62
C LYS A 19 -7.65 8.62 -1.68
N GLN A 20 -8.55 8.28 -2.61
CA GLN A 20 -8.24 7.37 -3.72
C GLN A 20 -7.06 7.87 -4.55
N GLU A 21 -7.06 9.13 -4.95
CA GLU A 21 -5.96 9.69 -5.75
C GLU A 21 -4.62 9.61 -5.03
N GLN A 22 -4.59 9.88 -3.72
CA GLN A 22 -3.36 9.78 -2.94
C GLN A 22 -2.90 8.32 -2.77
N ILE A 23 -3.82 7.39 -2.47
CA ILE A 23 -3.49 5.95 -2.39
C ILE A 23 -2.93 5.49 -3.73
N LYS A 24 -3.58 5.86 -4.84
CA LYS A 24 -3.10 5.52 -6.19
C LYS A 24 -1.71 6.09 -6.44
N ALA A 25 -1.46 7.36 -6.09
CA ALA A 25 -0.15 8.00 -6.29
C ALA A 25 0.97 7.28 -5.53
N ILE A 26 0.75 6.95 -4.26
CA ILE A 26 1.76 6.28 -3.41
C ILE A 26 2.00 4.85 -3.91
N LEU A 27 0.93 4.09 -4.16
CA LEU A 27 1.03 2.73 -4.67
C LEU A 27 1.65 2.67 -6.06
N PHE A 28 1.40 3.67 -6.91
CA PHE A 28 2.01 3.77 -8.22
C PHE A 28 3.54 3.96 -8.14
N ARG A 29 4.02 4.84 -7.24
CA ARG A 29 5.45 5.00 -6.96
C ARG A 29 6.09 3.70 -6.47
N TYR A 30 5.39 3.00 -5.56
CA TYR A 30 5.82 1.69 -5.08
C TYR A 30 5.89 0.65 -6.21
N ALA A 31 4.88 0.63 -7.07
CA ALA A 31 4.83 -0.28 -8.21
C ALA A 31 5.89 0.04 -9.26
N LYS A 32 6.31 1.30 -9.39
CA LYS A 32 7.47 1.71 -10.20
C LYS A 32 8.82 1.36 -9.56
N GLY A 33 8.84 1.03 -8.27
CA GLY A 33 10.08 0.83 -7.51
C GLY A 33 10.76 2.14 -7.11
N GLU A 34 10.05 3.28 -7.16
CA GLU A 34 10.56 4.56 -6.69
C GLU A 34 10.65 4.61 -5.16
N ILE A 35 9.73 3.90 -4.48
CA ILE A 35 9.68 3.78 -3.03
C ILE A 35 9.55 2.30 -2.63
N GLY A 36 10.14 1.92 -1.50
CA GLY A 36 9.98 0.59 -0.93
C GLY A 36 8.62 0.39 -0.24
N LEU A 37 8.26 -0.86 0.06
CA LEU A 37 7.00 -1.20 0.74
C LEU A 37 6.85 -0.48 2.09
N ASP A 38 7.93 -0.40 2.87
CA ASP A 38 7.96 0.34 4.14
C ASP A 38 7.57 1.80 3.91
N GLN A 39 8.21 2.47 2.94
CA GLN A 39 7.95 3.88 2.68
C GLN A 39 6.55 4.14 2.16
N ALA A 40 6.04 3.27 1.27
CA ALA A 40 4.64 3.32 0.85
C ALA A 40 3.69 3.15 2.03
N HIS A 41 4.00 2.23 2.96
CA HIS A 41 3.20 2.01 4.15
C HIS A 41 3.21 3.23 5.09
N TYR A 42 4.36 3.85 5.31
CA TYR A 42 4.47 5.06 6.11
C TYR A 42 3.74 6.24 5.47
N GLU A 43 3.86 6.47 4.16
CA GLU A 43 3.10 7.55 3.50
C GLU A 43 1.60 7.30 3.57
N LEU A 44 1.13 6.06 3.39
CA LEU A 44 -0.28 5.72 3.55
C LEU A 44 -0.78 5.97 4.99
N LEU A 45 0.07 5.74 6.00
CA LEU A 45 -0.25 6.05 7.40
C LEU A 45 -0.25 7.56 7.67
N ASP A 46 0.76 8.27 7.18
CA ASP A 46 0.95 9.71 7.38
C ASP A 46 -0.20 10.51 6.77
N HIS A 47 -0.67 10.09 5.59
CA HIS A 47 -1.82 10.67 4.92
C HIS A 47 -3.18 10.18 5.44
N GLU A 48 -3.21 9.41 6.54
CA GLU A 48 -4.42 8.80 7.13
C GLU A 48 -5.26 8.01 6.09
N LEU A 49 -4.59 7.41 5.11
CA LEU A 49 -5.20 6.65 4.01
C LEU A 49 -5.48 5.20 4.43
N ILE A 50 -4.69 4.69 5.36
CA ILE A 50 -4.94 3.42 6.04
C ILE A 50 -5.13 3.65 7.54
N PRO A 51 -6.04 2.91 8.19
CA PRO A 51 -6.27 3.06 9.61
C PRO A 51 -4.99 2.71 10.37
N MET A 52 -4.60 3.58 11.30
CA MET A 52 -3.45 3.35 12.15
C MET A 52 -3.71 2.08 12.97
N PRO A 53 -2.87 1.03 12.87
CA PRO A 53 -3.11 -0.21 13.58
C PRO A 53 -3.05 0.05 15.10
N GLN A 54 -4.16 -0.18 15.81
CA GLN A 54 -4.26 0.00 17.26
C GLN A 54 -3.27 -0.86 18.06
N ARG A 55 -2.74 -1.92 17.44
CA ARG A 55 -1.60 -2.66 17.96
C ARG A 55 -0.37 -2.18 17.21
N CYS A 56 0.45 -1.34 17.87
CA CYS A 56 1.87 -1.15 17.60
C CYS A 56 2.66 -2.45 17.86
N ALA A 57 2.11 -3.61 17.48
CA ALA A 57 2.91 -4.80 17.32
C ALA A 57 3.81 -4.46 16.15
N VAL A 58 5.08 -4.19 16.46
CA VAL A 58 6.21 -4.21 15.53
C VAL A 58 5.89 -5.30 14.53
N PHE A 59 5.36 -4.93 13.37
CA PHE A 59 4.99 -5.89 12.35
C PHE A 59 6.34 -6.44 11.93
N ALA A 60 6.69 -7.60 12.50
CA ALA A 60 7.87 -8.36 12.14
C ALA A 60 7.92 -8.28 10.62
N LYS A 61 9.01 -7.72 10.07
CA LYS A 61 9.30 -7.72 8.64
C LYS A 61 8.92 -9.11 8.17
N VAL A 62 7.73 -9.27 7.60
CA VAL A 62 7.41 -10.50 6.89
C VAL A 62 8.27 -10.30 5.66
N PRO A 63 9.36 -11.07 5.49
CA PRO A 63 10.15 -10.95 4.29
C PRO A 63 9.17 -11.31 3.17
N LEU A 64 8.70 -10.28 2.46
CA LEU A 64 7.98 -10.48 1.24
C LEU A 64 9.01 -11.06 0.30
N SER A 65 8.79 -12.31 -0.09
CA SER A 65 9.55 -12.90 -1.18
C SER A 65 9.44 -11.97 -2.38
N GLU A 66 10.52 -11.85 -3.17
CA GLU A 66 10.55 -11.01 -4.37
C GLU A 66 9.38 -11.34 -5.33
N GLU A 67 8.92 -12.59 -5.32
CA GLU A 67 7.76 -13.07 -6.07
C GLU A 67 6.43 -12.46 -5.58
N ASP A 68 6.20 -12.40 -4.26
CA ASP A 68 5.02 -11.73 -3.68
C ASP A 68 5.08 -10.22 -3.89
N GLU A 69 6.28 -9.62 -3.79
CA GLU A 69 6.46 -8.20 -4.05
C GLU A 69 6.11 -7.86 -5.51
N SER A 70 6.64 -8.65 -6.45
CA SER A 70 6.38 -8.49 -7.89
C SER A 70 4.90 -8.67 -8.21
N ARG A 71 4.25 -9.68 -7.62
CA ARG A 71 2.80 -9.89 -7.75
C ARG A 71 1.98 -8.72 -7.22
N LEU A 72 2.39 -8.13 -6.09
CA LEU A 72 1.71 -6.97 -5.54
C LEU A 72 1.85 -5.75 -6.46
N LYS A 73 3.07 -5.49 -6.95
CA LYS A 73 3.34 -4.40 -7.91
C LYS A 73 2.53 -4.58 -9.20
N GLU A 74 2.43 -5.79 -9.71
CA GLU A 74 1.63 -6.10 -10.90
C GLU A 74 0.13 -5.88 -10.66
N LYS A 75 -0.42 -6.37 -9.54
CA LYS A 75 -1.82 -6.11 -9.15
C LYS A 75 -2.10 -4.60 -9.04
N ILE A 76 -1.18 -3.85 -8.44
CA ILE A 76 -1.30 -2.40 -8.30
C ILE A 76 -1.32 -1.74 -9.69
N ARG A 77 -0.39 -2.09 -10.58
CA ARG A 77 -0.38 -1.58 -11.95
C ARG A 77 -1.67 -1.93 -12.67
N ALA A 78 -2.17 -3.15 -12.57
CA ALA A 78 -3.41 -3.57 -13.22
C ALA A 78 -4.65 -2.80 -12.73
N GLN A 79 -4.68 -2.35 -11.48
CA GLN A 79 -5.80 -1.57 -10.92
C GLN A 79 -5.68 -0.05 -11.12
N ILE A 80 -4.46 0.47 -11.25
CA ILE A 80 -4.19 1.91 -11.38
C ILE A 80 -3.99 2.34 -12.84
N SER A 81 -3.65 1.40 -13.73
CA SER A 81 -3.41 1.65 -15.16
C SER A 81 -4.68 2.01 -15.94
#